data_AF-C4JKH2-F1
#
_entry.id   AF-C4JKH2-F1
#
_cell.length_a   1.000
_cell.length_b   1.000
_cell.length_c   1.000
_cell.angle_alpha   90.00
_cell.angle_beta   90.00
_cell.angle_gamma   90.00
#
_symmetry.space_group_name_H-M   'P 1'
#
loop_
_entity.id
_entity.type
_entity.pdbx_description
1 polymer ?
#
loop_
_entity_poly.entity_id
_entity_poly.type
_entity_poly.pdbx_seq_one_letter_code
_entity_poly.pdbx_strand_id
1 'polypeptide(L)'
;MTEFRRIGAGFCGTVWTSTSEQSVHFGYAFKREDGGPGRSLLNDSRMHQDILKAHNVTAVEVSVPYFGRFINSEDEWWTANLRYFPSGYTPCNTIMAERIPAIPQDARELLIDKYCPEKLAEEIKCSVTNQDCLIRPYLGRRRHNTRPSRFAAFSLRNYPLHLDQMEELGLSSYLSRYAEIMAETLAMMHWAAAIDANDVEFVLAPPREKGCSSVISNCLGNHVMWILDFDCCRKMSFDDDGIDQAVTAFFKNDPFFPRPGQDLWESFRRRYILTSIRILQDQFDGSSPGLPLKFVQRVEEWSRTESARLPPSWCATDPEDEKKYFVTVGQLPDIRRTETPSSPVSSSGNTATGGQQDQRQRLLSQESTITTTSSFAERQQAAIGANASFREIGRSSVGKTFEKTGTIWAYKILLLNRTDKLWNNYLMPKQL
;
A
#
# COMPACT_ATOMS: atom_id res chain seq x y z
N MET A 1 -23.34 3.73 -19.05
CA MET A 1 -22.35 4.63 -19.70
C MET A 1 -20.97 4.14 -19.32
N THR A 2 -19.98 4.21 -20.22
CA THR A 2 -18.60 3.84 -19.89
C THR A 2 -17.94 4.98 -19.12
N GLU A 3 -17.87 4.89 -17.80
CA GLU A 3 -17.08 5.81 -16.96
C GLU A 3 -15.79 5.13 -16.50
N PHE A 4 -14.73 5.90 -16.26
CA PHE A 4 -13.52 5.41 -15.59
C PHE A 4 -13.71 5.48 -14.08
N ARG A 5 -13.50 4.35 -13.41
CA ARG A 5 -13.44 4.28 -11.94
C ARG A 5 -12.02 4.02 -11.45
N ARG A 6 -11.65 4.65 -10.34
CA ARG A 6 -10.35 4.48 -9.70
C ARG A 6 -10.30 3.17 -8.90
N ILE A 7 -9.37 2.31 -9.27
CA ILE A 7 -9.17 0.99 -8.66
C ILE A 7 -7.92 0.91 -7.77
N GLY A 8 -6.99 1.87 -7.91
CA GLY A 8 -5.79 1.93 -7.09
C GLY A 8 -5.23 3.35 -7.01
N ALA A 9 -4.39 3.59 -6.01
CA ALA A 9 -3.61 4.81 -5.88
C ALA A 9 -2.35 4.48 -5.08
N GLY A 10 -1.22 5.02 -5.52
CA GLY A 10 0.08 4.87 -4.88
C GLY A 10 0.93 6.10 -5.13
N PHE A 11 2.21 6.02 -4.73
CA PHE A 11 3.11 7.17 -4.86
C PHE A 11 3.44 7.50 -6.32
N CYS A 12 3.36 6.53 -7.23
CA CYS A 12 3.56 6.73 -8.68
C CYS A 12 2.32 7.33 -9.39
N GLY A 13 1.16 7.29 -8.74
CA GLY A 13 -0.09 7.85 -9.25
C GLY A 13 -1.29 6.93 -9.06
N THR A 14 -2.34 7.17 -9.82
CA THR A 14 -3.64 6.51 -9.70
C THR A 14 -3.90 5.52 -10.82
N VAL A 15 -4.63 4.44 -10.51
CA VAL A 15 -4.96 3.37 -11.46
C VAL A 15 -6.46 3.35 -11.68
N TRP A 16 -6.86 3.30 -12.94
CA TRP A 16 -8.25 3.40 -13.39
C TRP A 16 -8.64 2.24 -14.29
N THR A 17 -9.94 1.94 -14.35
CA THR A 17 -10.50 1.02 -15.33
C THR A 17 -11.87 1.50 -15.81
N SER A 18 -12.25 1.12 -17.04
CA SER A 18 -13.59 1.39 -17.59
C SER A 18 -14.63 0.54 -16.87
N THR A 19 -15.84 1.08 -16.67
CA THR A 19 -16.98 0.43 -16.00
C THR A 19 -17.93 -0.34 -16.92
N SER A 20 -17.62 -0.48 -18.22
CA SER A 20 -18.42 -1.28 -19.15
C SER A 20 -18.63 -2.72 -18.64
N GLU A 21 -19.82 -3.31 -18.79
CA GLU A 21 -20.17 -4.65 -18.26
C GLU A 21 -19.21 -5.80 -18.66
N GLN A 22 -18.45 -5.65 -19.75
CA GLN A 22 -17.43 -6.63 -20.18
C GLN A 22 -16.09 -6.52 -19.41
N SER A 23 -15.86 -5.47 -18.61
CA SER A 23 -14.57 -5.17 -17.98
C SER A 23 -14.43 -5.60 -16.51
N VAL A 24 -15.51 -6.14 -15.93
CA VAL A 24 -15.57 -6.43 -14.47
C VAL A 24 -14.55 -7.51 -14.08
N HIS A 25 -14.24 -8.44 -14.99
CA HIS A 25 -13.25 -9.50 -14.77
C HIS A 25 -12.02 -9.44 -15.69
N PHE A 26 -12.14 -8.90 -16.92
CA PHE A 26 -11.05 -8.84 -17.90
C PHE A 26 -11.04 -7.51 -18.64
N GLY A 27 -9.91 -6.82 -18.69
CA GLY A 27 -9.82 -5.51 -19.35
C GLY A 27 -8.47 -4.82 -19.16
N TYR A 28 -8.45 -3.52 -19.44
CA TYR A 28 -7.25 -2.70 -19.24
C TYR A 28 -7.32 -1.90 -17.94
N ALA A 29 -6.15 -1.74 -17.32
CA ALA A 29 -5.86 -0.79 -16.28
C ALA A 29 -5.06 0.38 -16.85
N PHE A 30 -5.39 1.60 -16.43
CA PHE A 30 -4.78 2.84 -16.86
C PHE A 30 -4.11 3.49 -15.64
N LYS A 31 -2.79 3.37 -15.54
CA LYS A 31 -1.98 3.98 -14.48
C LYS A 31 -1.56 5.38 -14.94
N ARG A 32 -1.95 6.41 -14.22
CA ARG A 32 -1.72 7.83 -14.55
C ARG A 32 -0.55 8.39 -13.75
N GLU A 33 0.19 9.31 -14.34
CA GLU A 33 1.32 10.01 -13.70
C GLU A 33 0.84 11.21 -12.88
N ASP A 34 -0.09 10.98 -11.95
CA ASP A 34 -0.58 11.95 -10.98
C ASP A 34 -0.07 11.66 -9.56
N GLY A 35 1.12 11.06 -9.49
CA GLY A 35 1.84 10.69 -8.27
C GLY A 35 2.75 11.79 -7.70
N GLY A 36 3.51 11.43 -6.67
CA GLY A 36 4.49 12.31 -6.04
C GLY A 36 5.77 12.51 -6.88
N PRO A 37 6.57 13.54 -6.56
CA PRO A 37 7.79 13.85 -7.30
C PRO A 37 8.80 12.70 -7.24
N GLY A 38 9.51 12.47 -8.35
CA GLY A 38 10.60 11.47 -8.43
C GLY A 38 10.18 10.06 -8.86
N ARG A 39 8.91 9.85 -9.22
CA ARG A 39 8.42 8.61 -9.85
C ARG A 39 8.22 8.86 -11.35
N SER A 40 8.42 7.82 -12.17
CA SER A 40 8.39 7.95 -13.62
C SER A 40 7.63 6.81 -14.27
N LEU A 41 6.48 7.11 -14.88
CA LEU A 41 5.76 6.13 -15.69
C LEU A 41 6.54 5.76 -16.96
N LEU A 42 7.42 6.63 -17.43
CA LEU A 42 8.31 6.27 -18.54
C LEU A 42 9.31 5.18 -18.13
N ASN A 43 9.85 5.24 -16.90
CA ASN A 43 10.69 4.16 -16.38
C ASN A 43 9.89 2.87 -16.20
N ASP A 44 8.73 2.95 -15.54
CA ASP A 44 7.82 1.81 -15.35
C ASP A 44 7.51 1.14 -16.70
N SER A 45 7.13 1.91 -17.71
CA SER A 45 6.87 1.41 -19.06
C SER A 45 8.06 0.69 -19.70
N ARG A 46 9.29 1.17 -19.48
CA ARG A 46 10.51 0.55 -20.03
C ARG A 46 10.82 -0.76 -19.30
N MET A 47 10.79 -0.73 -17.97
CA MET A 47 11.06 -1.90 -17.14
C MET A 47 10.02 -3.00 -17.37
N HIS A 48 8.73 -2.64 -17.47
CA HIS A 48 7.64 -3.57 -17.77
C HIS A 48 7.88 -4.30 -19.10
N GLN A 49 8.24 -3.58 -20.16
CA GLN A 49 8.52 -4.20 -21.46
C GLN A 49 9.72 -5.15 -21.42
N ASP A 50 10.78 -4.79 -20.70
CA ASP A 50 11.96 -5.66 -20.57
C ASP A 50 11.67 -6.91 -19.73
N ILE A 51 10.86 -6.78 -18.67
CA ILE A 51 10.37 -7.91 -17.87
C ILE A 51 9.49 -8.83 -18.73
N LEU A 52 8.61 -8.30 -19.57
CA LEU A 52 7.81 -9.11 -20.49
C LEU A 52 8.66 -9.87 -21.52
N LYS A 53 9.72 -9.24 -22.06
CA LYS A 53 10.66 -9.93 -22.95
C LYS A 53 11.35 -11.08 -22.23
N ALA A 54 11.85 -10.84 -21.01
CA ALA A 54 12.49 -11.86 -20.18
C ALA A 54 11.51 -12.99 -19.81
N HIS A 55 10.27 -12.65 -19.48
CA HIS A 55 9.21 -13.60 -19.16
C HIS A 55 8.89 -14.54 -20.33
N ASN A 56 8.81 -14.01 -21.55
CA ASN A 56 8.52 -14.81 -22.74
C ASN A 56 9.61 -15.82 -23.11
N VAL A 57 10.85 -15.61 -22.68
CA VAL A 57 11.99 -16.50 -22.97
C VAL A 57 12.39 -17.35 -21.76
N THR A 58 11.79 -17.13 -20.59
CA THR A 58 12.08 -17.92 -19.39
C THR A 58 10.86 -18.73 -18.99
N ALA A 59 11.08 -20.00 -18.64
CA ALA A 59 10.02 -20.85 -18.10
C ALA A 59 9.82 -20.57 -16.59
N VAL A 60 9.30 -19.38 -16.27
CA VAL A 60 8.90 -18.96 -14.91
C VAL A 60 7.38 -18.86 -14.83
N GLU A 61 6.84 -19.04 -13.62
CA GLU A 61 5.40 -19.24 -13.45
C GLU A 61 4.60 -18.01 -13.05
N VAL A 62 5.27 -16.90 -12.73
CA VAL A 62 4.60 -15.64 -12.40
C VAL A 62 3.82 -15.11 -13.60
N SER A 63 2.68 -14.47 -13.35
CA SER A 63 1.93 -13.75 -14.36
C SER A 63 2.38 -12.30 -14.42
N VAL A 64 2.85 -11.87 -15.59
CA VAL A 64 3.15 -10.46 -15.87
C VAL A 64 1.97 -9.88 -16.66
N PRO A 65 1.35 -8.76 -16.21
CA PRO A 65 0.32 -8.10 -16.97
C PRO A 65 0.80 -7.78 -18.39
N TYR A 66 -0.02 -8.01 -19.41
CA TYR A 66 0.33 -7.57 -20.76
C TYR A 66 0.51 -6.06 -20.81
N PHE A 67 1.56 -5.61 -21.49
CA PHE A 67 1.79 -4.20 -21.75
C PHE A 67 1.00 -3.81 -23.00
N GLY A 68 0.08 -2.86 -22.85
CA GLY A 68 -0.69 -2.31 -23.97
C GLY A 68 0.11 -1.25 -24.70
N ARG A 69 0.23 -0.07 -24.09
CA ARG A 69 1.05 1.05 -24.61
C ARG A 69 1.28 2.14 -23.58
N PHE A 70 2.25 3.01 -23.87
CA PHE A 70 2.44 4.28 -23.17
C PHE A 70 1.66 5.38 -23.91
N ILE A 71 0.87 6.17 -23.18
CA ILE A 71 0.01 7.25 -23.66
C ILE A 71 0.56 8.55 -23.07
N ASN A 72 1.05 9.46 -23.91
CA ASN A 72 1.53 10.76 -23.43
C ASN A 72 0.36 11.76 -23.29
N SER A 73 0.63 12.96 -22.75
CA SER A 73 -0.39 14.00 -22.55
C SER A 73 -1.00 14.59 -23.83
N GLU A 74 -0.38 14.40 -24.99
CA GLU A 74 -0.82 14.94 -26.28
C GLU A 74 -1.51 13.88 -27.17
N ASP A 75 -1.55 12.63 -26.71
CA ASP A 75 -2.12 11.50 -27.46
C ASP A 75 -3.64 11.68 -27.66
N GLU A 76 -4.12 11.41 -28.89
CA GLU A 76 -5.54 11.51 -29.26
C GLU A 76 -6.48 10.66 -28.38
N TRP A 77 -5.94 9.62 -27.73
CA TRP A 77 -6.67 8.85 -26.73
C TRP A 77 -7.26 9.72 -25.63
N TRP A 78 -6.55 10.77 -25.19
CA TRP A 78 -7.08 11.71 -24.20
C TRP A 78 -8.29 12.47 -24.73
N THR A 79 -8.26 12.94 -25.98
CA THR A 79 -9.40 13.61 -26.61
C THR A 79 -10.63 12.70 -26.63
N ALA A 80 -10.44 11.41 -26.89
CA ALA A 80 -11.52 10.43 -26.92
C ALA A 80 -12.03 10.00 -25.53
N ASN A 81 -11.16 10.01 -24.50
CA ASN A 81 -11.43 9.35 -23.21
C ASN A 81 -11.53 10.28 -22.00
N LEU A 82 -11.03 11.51 -22.07
CA LEU A 82 -10.97 12.44 -20.92
C LEU A 82 -12.35 12.68 -20.30
N ARG A 83 -13.39 12.79 -21.14
CA ARG A 83 -14.79 12.99 -20.71
C ARG A 83 -15.37 11.88 -19.83
N TYR A 84 -14.72 10.72 -19.78
CA TYR A 84 -15.14 9.59 -18.97
C TYR A 84 -14.44 9.54 -17.60
N PHE A 85 -13.46 10.42 -17.35
CA PHE A 85 -12.91 10.63 -16.02
C PHE A 85 -13.75 11.66 -15.25
N PRO A 86 -13.71 11.66 -13.90
CA PRO A 86 -14.32 12.72 -13.11
C PRO A 86 -13.85 14.12 -13.52
N SER A 87 -14.67 15.14 -13.26
CA SER A 87 -14.31 16.52 -13.53
C SER A 87 -13.02 16.93 -12.80
N GLY A 88 -12.15 17.70 -13.46
CA GLY A 88 -10.91 18.24 -12.88
C GLY A 88 -9.64 17.50 -13.27
N TYR A 89 -9.76 16.36 -13.98
CA TYR A 89 -8.59 15.69 -14.54
C TYR A 89 -8.16 16.31 -15.87
N THR A 90 -6.86 16.33 -16.11
CA THR A 90 -6.23 16.74 -17.36
C THR A 90 -5.43 15.59 -17.98
N PRO A 91 -5.13 15.67 -19.29
CA PRO A 91 -4.20 14.75 -19.93
C PRO A 91 -2.85 14.69 -19.21
N CYS A 92 -2.28 13.49 -19.12
CA CYS A 92 -0.99 13.23 -18.51
C CYS A 92 -0.37 11.97 -19.13
N ASN A 93 0.88 11.65 -18.79
CA ASN A 93 1.43 10.34 -19.12
C ASN A 93 0.61 9.25 -18.43
N THR A 94 0.35 8.16 -19.16
CA THR A 94 -0.48 7.04 -18.71
C THR A 94 0.03 5.73 -19.31
N ILE A 95 0.14 4.69 -18.49
CA ILE A 95 0.38 3.32 -18.95
C ILE A 95 -0.96 2.62 -19.09
N MET A 96 -1.21 2.05 -20.26
CA MET A 96 -2.29 1.10 -20.50
C MET A 96 -1.71 -0.32 -20.42
N ALA A 97 -2.16 -1.10 -19.44
CA ALA A 97 -1.73 -2.48 -19.23
C ALA A 97 -2.94 -3.39 -18.95
N GLU A 98 -2.74 -4.70 -19.03
CA GLU A 98 -3.75 -5.66 -18.58
C GLU A 98 -4.13 -5.41 -17.12
N ARG A 99 -5.43 -5.45 -16.84
CA ARG A 99 -5.95 -5.38 -15.48
C ARG A 99 -5.81 -6.75 -14.82
N ILE A 100 -5.11 -6.79 -13.69
CA ILE A 100 -5.10 -7.95 -12.81
C ILE A 100 -6.52 -8.13 -12.24
N PRO A 101 -7.14 -9.32 -12.39
CA PRO A 101 -8.49 -9.57 -11.87
C PRO A 101 -8.53 -9.43 -10.35
N ALA A 102 -9.65 -8.96 -9.81
CA ALA A 102 -9.83 -8.91 -8.37
C ALA A 102 -10.13 -10.29 -7.79
N ILE A 103 -9.77 -10.50 -6.53
CA ILE A 103 -10.08 -11.73 -5.78
C ILE A 103 -11.61 -11.96 -5.72
N PRO A 104 -12.10 -13.21 -5.91
CA PRO A 104 -13.53 -13.53 -5.91
C PRO A 104 -14.21 -13.18 -4.59
N GLN A 105 -15.54 -12.97 -4.65
CA GLN A 105 -16.34 -12.57 -3.50
C GLN A 105 -16.16 -13.49 -2.29
N ASP A 106 -16.25 -14.81 -2.47
CA ASP A 106 -16.13 -15.78 -1.37
C ASP A 106 -14.81 -15.62 -0.59
N ALA A 107 -13.70 -15.43 -1.31
CA ALA A 107 -12.39 -15.22 -0.69
C ALA A 107 -12.28 -13.84 -0.02
N ARG A 108 -12.91 -12.80 -0.59
CA ARG A 108 -13.00 -11.48 0.06
C ARG A 108 -13.79 -11.55 1.36
N GLU A 109 -14.93 -12.23 1.35
CA GLU A 109 -15.76 -12.41 2.54
C GLU A 109 -15.06 -13.24 3.62
N LEU A 110 -14.36 -14.31 3.23
CA LEU A 110 -13.50 -15.07 4.15
C LEU A 110 -12.47 -14.20 4.87
N LEU A 111 -11.78 -13.30 4.14
CA LEU A 111 -10.82 -12.37 4.73
C LEU A 111 -11.48 -11.35 5.65
N ILE A 112 -12.66 -10.85 5.28
CA ILE A 112 -13.45 -9.94 6.11
C ILE A 112 -13.86 -10.64 7.41
N ASP A 113 -14.46 -11.82 7.31
CA ASP A 113 -14.99 -12.54 8.46
C ASP A 113 -13.89 -12.96 9.45
N LYS A 114 -12.67 -13.25 8.97
CA LYS A 114 -11.54 -13.59 9.85
C LYS A 114 -10.81 -12.38 10.43
N TYR A 115 -10.64 -11.30 9.67
CA TYR A 115 -9.65 -10.27 9.99
C TYR A 115 -10.21 -8.84 10.07
N CYS A 116 -11.42 -8.60 9.58
CA CYS A 116 -12.04 -7.29 9.70
C CYS A 116 -12.62 -7.10 11.11
N PRO A 117 -12.42 -5.94 11.75
CA PRO A 117 -13.15 -5.59 12.96
C PRO A 117 -14.66 -5.67 12.71
N GLU A 118 -15.40 -6.37 13.58
CA GLU A 118 -16.84 -6.66 13.42
C GLU A 118 -17.68 -5.43 13.04
N LYS A 119 -17.37 -4.28 13.64
CA LYS A 119 -18.06 -2.99 13.41
C LYS A 119 -17.93 -2.47 11.98
N LEU A 120 -16.92 -2.90 11.23
CA LEU A 120 -16.63 -2.47 9.86
C LEU A 120 -17.05 -3.54 8.83
N ALA A 121 -17.35 -4.77 9.24
CA ALA A 121 -17.50 -5.89 8.32
C ALA A 121 -18.56 -5.63 7.23
N GLU A 122 -19.76 -5.20 7.63
CA GLU A 122 -20.85 -4.88 6.68
C GLU A 122 -20.51 -3.71 5.76
N GLU A 123 -19.88 -2.65 6.30
CA GLU A 123 -19.42 -1.51 5.49
C GLU A 123 -18.41 -1.96 4.43
N ILE A 124 -17.46 -2.81 4.81
CA ILE A 124 -16.43 -3.32 3.91
C ILE A 124 -17.03 -4.27 2.85
N LYS A 125 -17.99 -5.13 3.21
CA LYS A 125 -18.70 -6.02 2.28
C LYS A 125 -19.47 -5.22 1.22
N CYS A 126 -20.15 -4.15 1.61
CA CYS A 126 -20.92 -3.30 0.70
C CYS A 126 -20.06 -2.31 -0.10
N SER A 127 -18.78 -2.15 0.24
CA SER A 127 -17.92 -1.15 -0.39
C SER A 127 -17.45 -1.58 -1.79
N VAL A 128 -17.76 -0.76 -2.80
CA VAL A 128 -17.29 -0.93 -4.19
C VAL A 128 -15.76 -0.87 -4.27
N THR A 129 -15.09 -0.06 -3.44
CA THR A 129 -13.63 0.04 -3.48
C THR A 129 -12.95 -1.24 -3.02
N ASN A 130 -13.57 -1.96 -2.06
CA ASN A 130 -13.09 -3.25 -1.56
C ASN A 130 -13.40 -4.42 -2.51
N GLN A 131 -14.10 -4.17 -3.62
CA GLN A 131 -14.19 -5.13 -4.73
C GLN A 131 -12.90 -5.20 -5.55
N ASP A 132 -12.04 -4.17 -5.50
CA ASP A 132 -10.72 -4.18 -6.15
C ASP A 132 -9.66 -4.86 -5.28
N CYS A 133 -9.99 -6.04 -4.74
CA CYS A 133 -9.11 -6.76 -3.82
C CYS A 133 -7.96 -7.43 -4.57
N LEU A 134 -6.74 -7.12 -4.14
CA LEU A 134 -5.51 -7.82 -4.48
C LEU A 134 -4.84 -8.22 -3.18
N ILE A 135 -4.42 -9.48 -3.04
CA ILE A 135 -3.77 -9.98 -1.83
C ILE A 135 -2.26 -9.89 -2.02
N ARG A 136 -1.54 -9.22 -1.12
CA ARG A 136 -0.08 -9.17 -1.07
C ARG A 136 0.43 -10.26 -0.12
N PRO A 137 1.03 -11.35 -0.63
CA PRO A 137 1.52 -12.42 0.23
C PRO A 137 2.86 -12.04 0.87
N TYR A 138 2.86 -11.71 2.16
CA TYR A 138 4.07 -11.34 2.90
C TYR A 138 4.69 -12.56 3.59
N LEU A 139 5.60 -13.25 2.90
CA LEU A 139 6.28 -14.44 3.43
C LEU A 139 7.48 -14.10 4.33
N GLY A 140 7.96 -12.86 4.29
CA GLY A 140 9.09 -12.38 5.09
C GLY A 140 8.72 -11.84 6.46
N ARG A 141 7.42 -11.69 6.76
CA ARG A 141 6.94 -11.04 7.99
C ARG A 141 5.70 -11.71 8.56
N ARG A 142 5.72 -11.91 9.87
CA ARG A 142 4.56 -12.23 10.70
C ARG A 142 3.99 -10.96 11.31
N ARG A 143 2.68 -10.91 11.57
CA ARG A 143 2.10 -9.84 12.40
C ARG A 143 2.75 -9.89 13.79
N HIS A 144 2.93 -8.73 14.39
CA HIS A 144 3.29 -8.68 15.80
C HIS A 144 1.98 -8.77 16.60
N ASN A 145 1.97 -9.54 17.71
CA ASN A 145 0.83 -9.56 18.64
C ASN A 145 0.71 -8.20 19.33
N THR A 146 0.14 -7.22 18.64
CA THR A 146 -0.09 -5.88 19.19
C THR A 146 -1.56 -5.72 19.56
N ARG A 147 -1.76 -5.00 20.67
CA ARG A 147 -3.08 -4.68 21.23
C ARG A 147 -3.98 -4.09 20.13
N PRO A 148 -5.30 -4.35 20.16
CA PRO A 148 -6.23 -3.79 19.19
C PRO A 148 -6.04 -2.27 19.12
N SER A 149 -5.65 -1.79 17.94
CA SER A 149 -5.53 -0.36 17.66
C SER A 149 -6.86 0.33 17.98
N ARG A 150 -6.81 1.49 18.64
CA ARG A 150 -8.00 2.34 18.87
C ARG A 150 -8.60 2.88 17.57
N PHE A 151 -7.84 2.80 16.47
CA PHE A 151 -8.28 3.13 15.11
C PHE A 151 -8.36 1.82 14.32
N ALA A 152 -9.57 1.34 14.13
CA ALA A 152 -9.86 0.23 13.23
C ALA A 152 -9.92 0.79 11.80
N ALA A 153 -8.88 0.55 11.01
CA ALA A 153 -8.90 0.76 9.57
C ALA A 153 -8.73 -0.61 8.90
N PHE A 154 -9.58 -0.93 7.94
CA PHE A 154 -9.52 -2.18 7.18
C PHE A 154 -9.79 -1.88 5.71
N SER A 155 -9.02 -2.50 4.82
CA SER A 155 -9.17 -2.36 3.37
C SER A 155 -8.69 -3.63 2.70
N LEU A 156 -9.46 -4.12 1.74
CA LEU A 156 -9.09 -5.24 0.88
C LEU A 156 -8.24 -4.84 -0.32
N ARG A 157 -8.13 -3.54 -0.62
CA ARG A 157 -7.18 -3.06 -1.64
C ARG A 157 -5.76 -3.28 -1.16
N ASN A 158 -4.95 -3.97 -1.96
CA ASN A 158 -3.57 -4.29 -1.64
C ASN A 158 -3.41 -4.96 -0.25
N TYR A 159 -4.32 -5.89 0.07
CA TYR A 159 -4.44 -6.49 1.39
C TYR A 159 -3.17 -7.26 1.78
N PRO A 160 -2.43 -6.83 2.81
CA PRO A 160 -1.22 -7.51 3.26
C PRO A 160 -1.59 -8.77 4.04
N LEU A 161 -1.42 -9.94 3.41
CA LEU A 161 -1.63 -11.22 4.04
C LEU A 161 -0.30 -11.73 4.60
N HIS A 162 -0.16 -11.69 5.92
CA HIS A 162 1.07 -12.06 6.61
C HIS A 162 1.22 -13.58 6.75
N LEU A 163 2.44 -14.03 6.99
CA LEU A 163 2.76 -15.46 7.09
C LEU A 163 1.91 -16.21 8.13
N ASP A 164 1.69 -15.62 9.32
CA ASP A 164 0.83 -16.20 10.36
C ASP A 164 -0.65 -16.27 9.95
N GLN A 165 -1.15 -15.27 9.21
CA GLN A 165 -2.51 -15.31 8.67
C GLN A 165 -2.68 -16.41 7.61
N MET A 166 -1.63 -16.68 6.83
CA MET A 166 -1.67 -17.78 5.86
C MET A 166 -1.73 -19.14 6.58
N GLU A 167 -1.02 -19.30 7.69
CA GLU A 167 -1.10 -20.50 8.54
C GLU A 167 -2.49 -20.65 9.20
N GLU A 168 -3.06 -19.56 9.72
CA GLU A 168 -4.43 -19.51 10.27
C GLU A 168 -5.51 -19.87 9.24
N LEU A 169 -5.25 -19.61 7.95
CA LEU A 169 -6.10 -20.00 6.83
C LEU A 169 -5.83 -21.43 6.33
N GLY A 170 -4.89 -22.16 6.93
CA GLY A 170 -4.52 -23.52 6.51
C GLY A 170 -3.72 -23.58 5.22
N LEU A 171 -2.99 -22.52 4.86
CA LEU A 171 -2.23 -22.42 3.61
C LEU A 171 -0.81 -23.00 3.70
N SER A 172 -0.43 -23.64 4.81
CA SER A 172 0.94 -24.09 5.08
C SER A 172 1.53 -24.96 3.97
N SER A 173 0.73 -25.84 3.34
CA SER A 173 1.17 -26.70 2.22
C SER A 173 1.47 -25.93 0.92
N TYR A 174 1.07 -24.66 0.81
CA TYR A 174 1.25 -23.82 -0.37
C TYR A 174 2.38 -22.79 -0.20
N LEU A 175 2.85 -22.55 1.03
CA LEU A 175 3.83 -21.51 1.33
C LEU A 175 5.16 -21.70 0.59
N SER A 176 5.69 -22.93 0.55
CA SER A 176 6.90 -23.23 -0.22
C SER A 176 6.71 -22.94 -1.70
N ARG A 177 5.50 -23.20 -2.25
CA ARG A 177 5.21 -22.91 -3.66
C ARG A 177 5.20 -21.41 -3.94
N TYR A 178 4.60 -20.59 -3.07
CA TYR A 178 4.65 -19.14 -3.21
C TYR A 178 6.10 -18.61 -3.15
N ALA A 179 6.90 -19.12 -2.20
CA ALA A 179 8.31 -18.75 -2.08
C ALA A 179 9.12 -19.12 -3.33
N GLU A 180 8.86 -20.30 -3.91
CA GLU A 180 9.51 -20.74 -5.15
C GLU A 180 9.16 -19.84 -6.34
N ILE A 181 7.89 -19.42 -6.50
CA ILE A 181 7.50 -18.53 -7.60
C ILE A 181 8.17 -17.14 -7.46
N MET A 182 8.25 -16.60 -6.24
CA MET A 182 8.98 -15.35 -6.00
C MET A 182 10.48 -15.48 -6.33
N ALA A 183 11.08 -16.61 -5.96
CA ALA A 183 12.48 -16.91 -6.26
C ALA A 183 12.75 -17.00 -7.76
N GLU A 184 11.89 -17.71 -8.51
CA GLU A 184 11.97 -17.79 -9.97
C GLU A 184 11.83 -16.41 -10.62
N THR A 185 10.90 -15.60 -10.11
CA THR A 185 10.65 -14.25 -10.62
C THR A 185 11.87 -13.35 -10.43
N LEU A 186 12.46 -13.33 -9.24
CA LEU A 186 13.67 -12.54 -8.99
C LEU A 186 14.85 -13.02 -9.85
N ALA A 187 15.03 -14.33 -10.03
CA ALA A 187 16.07 -14.86 -10.90
C ALA A 187 15.88 -14.41 -12.37
N MET A 188 14.64 -14.42 -12.88
CA MET A 188 14.32 -13.84 -14.19
C MET A 188 14.67 -12.35 -14.24
N MET A 189 14.23 -11.56 -13.26
CA MET A 189 14.45 -10.12 -13.29
C MET A 189 15.94 -9.78 -13.24
N HIS A 190 16.69 -10.42 -12.34
CA HIS A 190 18.12 -10.16 -12.17
C HIS A 190 18.94 -10.59 -13.39
N TRP A 191 18.68 -11.77 -13.95
CA TRP A 191 19.58 -12.38 -14.93
C TRP A 191 19.05 -12.37 -16.36
N ALA A 192 17.73 -12.52 -16.56
CA ALA A 192 17.15 -12.43 -17.90
C ALA A 192 16.87 -10.98 -18.31
N ALA A 193 16.37 -10.15 -17.39
CA ALA A 193 16.04 -8.75 -17.68
C ALA A 193 17.15 -7.74 -17.33
N ALA A 194 18.17 -8.19 -16.57
CA ALA A 194 19.21 -7.35 -16.00
C ALA A 194 18.65 -6.17 -15.19
N ILE A 195 17.72 -6.46 -14.26
CA ILE A 195 16.96 -5.50 -13.44
C ILE A 195 17.09 -5.85 -11.96
N ASP A 196 17.21 -4.85 -11.08
CA ASP A 196 17.40 -5.01 -9.63
C ASP A 196 16.16 -5.40 -8.81
N ALA A 197 14.98 -5.39 -9.44
CA ALA A 197 13.68 -5.67 -8.83
C ALA A 197 13.33 -4.77 -7.63
N ASN A 198 13.81 -3.53 -7.63
CA ASN A 198 13.49 -2.56 -6.59
C ASN A 198 12.03 -2.09 -6.64
N ASP A 199 11.37 -2.11 -5.47
CA ASP A 199 9.97 -1.75 -5.22
C ASP A 199 8.92 -2.58 -5.98
N VAL A 200 9.28 -3.77 -6.49
CA VAL A 200 8.31 -4.65 -7.14
C VAL A 200 7.32 -5.23 -6.14
N GLU A 201 6.08 -5.36 -6.58
CA GLU A 201 4.99 -5.88 -5.78
C GLU A 201 4.49 -7.22 -6.32
N PHE A 202 4.27 -8.18 -5.41
CA PHE A 202 3.65 -9.46 -5.71
C PHE A 202 2.21 -9.47 -5.22
N VAL A 203 1.29 -10.00 -6.03
CA VAL A 203 -0.10 -10.18 -5.63
C VAL A 203 -0.64 -11.55 -6.01
N LEU A 204 -1.54 -12.10 -5.20
CA LEU A 204 -2.38 -13.23 -5.56
C LEU A 204 -3.68 -12.70 -6.17
N ALA A 205 -4.05 -13.24 -7.32
CA ALA A 205 -5.27 -12.91 -8.05
C ALA A 205 -5.66 -14.07 -8.99
N PRO A 206 -6.92 -14.13 -9.44
CA PRO A 206 -7.36 -15.14 -10.41
C PRO A 206 -6.46 -15.23 -11.64
N PRO A 207 -6.29 -16.43 -12.23
CA PRO A 207 -5.58 -16.58 -13.49
C PRO A 207 -6.32 -15.87 -14.63
N ARG A 208 -5.58 -15.55 -15.69
CA ARG A 208 -6.15 -15.18 -16.99
C ARG A 208 -6.98 -16.35 -17.53
N GLU A 209 -8.16 -16.12 -18.12
CA GLU A 209 -9.07 -17.20 -18.60
C GLU A 209 -8.42 -18.18 -19.58
N LYS A 210 -7.46 -17.69 -20.37
CA LYS A 210 -6.74 -18.46 -21.40
C LYS A 210 -5.24 -18.38 -21.11
N GLY A 211 -4.76 -19.24 -20.22
CA GLY A 211 -3.35 -19.29 -19.85
C GLY A 211 -2.94 -20.65 -19.28
N CYS A 212 -1.73 -21.08 -19.61
CA CYS A 212 -1.09 -22.27 -19.04
C CYS A 212 -0.24 -21.85 -17.84
N SER A 213 -0.88 -21.33 -16.80
CA SER A 213 -0.21 -20.93 -15.56
C SER A 213 -0.40 -22.00 -14.49
N SER A 214 0.56 -22.12 -13.58
CA SER A 214 0.50 -23.00 -12.41
C SER A 214 -0.56 -22.52 -11.41
N VAL A 215 -1.84 -22.76 -11.72
CA VAL A 215 -2.97 -22.35 -10.87
C VAL A 215 -2.86 -23.04 -9.52
N ILE A 216 -2.92 -22.24 -8.46
CA ILE A 216 -3.00 -22.69 -7.08
C ILE A 216 -4.47 -22.61 -6.66
N SER A 217 -4.96 -23.69 -6.05
CA SER A 217 -6.34 -23.79 -5.57
C SER A 217 -6.34 -24.10 -4.07
N ASN A 218 -6.91 -23.19 -3.28
CA ASN A 218 -7.08 -23.30 -1.83
C ASN A 218 -8.28 -22.45 -1.37
N CYS A 219 -8.37 -22.13 -0.07
CA CYS A 219 -9.49 -21.35 0.48
C CYS A 219 -9.62 -19.92 -0.07
N LEU A 220 -8.59 -19.39 -0.75
CA LEU A 220 -8.64 -18.11 -1.46
C LEU A 220 -9.20 -18.23 -2.89
N GLY A 221 -9.65 -19.44 -3.29
CA GLY A 221 -10.08 -19.77 -4.65
C GLY A 221 -8.93 -20.11 -5.59
N ASN A 222 -9.23 -20.23 -6.88
CA ASN A 222 -8.21 -20.42 -7.92
C ASN A 222 -7.47 -19.11 -8.18
N HIS A 223 -6.15 -19.13 -8.02
CA HIS A 223 -5.32 -17.94 -8.21
C HIS A 223 -3.92 -18.31 -8.71
N VAL A 224 -3.21 -17.30 -9.20
CA VAL A 224 -1.80 -17.33 -9.56
C VAL A 224 -1.10 -16.14 -8.90
N MET A 225 0.22 -16.14 -8.91
CA MET A 225 1.01 -14.99 -8.50
C MET A 225 1.20 -14.05 -9.68
N TRP A 226 0.89 -12.78 -9.49
CA TRP A 226 1.15 -11.70 -10.41
C TRP A 226 2.25 -10.78 -9.86
N ILE A 227 2.95 -10.10 -10.76
CA ILE A 227 3.92 -9.06 -10.40
C ILE A 227 3.54 -7.72 -11.04
N LEU A 228 3.69 -6.63 -10.29
CA LEU A 228 3.38 -5.27 -10.70
C LEU A 228 4.28 -4.23 -10.01
N ASP A 229 4.10 -2.96 -10.38
CA ASP A 229 4.86 -1.79 -9.94
C ASP A 229 6.36 -1.86 -10.27
N PHE A 230 6.73 -1.41 -11.48
CA PHE A 230 8.11 -1.46 -11.95
C PHE A 230 8.77 -0.08 -11.97
N ASP A 231 8.16 0.92 -11.35
CA ASP A 231 8.55 2.33 -11.49
C ASP A 231 9.91 2.66 -10.86
N CYS A 232 10.33 1.88 -9.85
CA CYS A 232 11.61 2.04 -9.16
C CYS A 232 12.66 0.99 -9.52
N CYS A 233 12.30 0.05 -10.41
CA CYS A 233 13.25 -0.89 -10.97
C CYS A 233 14.30 -0.17 -11.79
N ARG A 234 15.54 -0.64 -11.70
CA ARG A 234 16.67 -0.11 -12.47
C ARG A 234 17.47 -1.24 -13.09
N LYS A 235 18.17 -0.92 -14.17
CA LYS A 235 19.15 -1.83 -14.77
C LYS A 235 20.25 -2.18 -13.76
N MET A 236 20.76 -3.39 -13.88
CA MET A 236 21.74 -4.00 -13.00
C MET A 236 22.87 -4.62 -13.84
N SER A 237 24.12 -4.43 -13.41
CA SER A 237 25.31 -5.07 -13.98
C SER A 237 25.49 -6.50 -13.45
N PHE A 238 26.29 -7.32 -14.14
CA PHE A 238 26.60 -8.70 -13.74
C PHE A 238 27.94 -8.76 -12.99
N ASP A 239 28.08 -7.90 -12.00
CA ASP A 239 29.25 -7.75 -11.15
C ASP A 239 28.84 -7.50 -9.69
N ASP A 240 29.80 -7.13 -8.87
CA ASP A 240 29.58 -6.90 -7.44
C ASP A 240 28.68 -5.70 -7.15
N ASP A 241 28.73 -4.65 -7.96
CA ASP A 241 27.89 -3.47 -7.76
C ASP A 241 26.43 -3.80 -8.09
N GLY A 242 26.21 -4.54 -9.16
CA GLY A 242 24.87 -5.02 -9.53
C GLY A 242 24.28 -5.94 -8.46
N ILE A 243 25.07 -6.87 -7.93
CA ILE A 243 24.63 -7.74 -6.83
C ILE A 243 24.27 -6.89 -5.60
N ASP A 244 25.09 -5.92 -5.20
CA ASP A 244 24.80 -5.07 -4.03
C ASP A 244 23.54 -4.21 -4.22
N GLN A 245 23.29 -3.77 -5.45
CA GLN A 245 22.06 -3.09 -5.83
C GLN A 245 20.84 -4.00 -5.64
N ALA A 246 20.87 -5.25 -6.13
CA ALA A 246 19.78 -6.21 -5.95
C ALA A 246 19.59 -6.64 -4.49
N VAL A 247 20.67 -6.82 -3.72
CA VAL A 247 20.58 -7.11 -2.27
C VAL A 247 19.89 -5.96 -1.55
N THR A 248 20.26 -4.72 -1.89
CA THR A 248 19.62 -3.52 -1.32
C THR A 248 18.13 -3.48 -1.65
N ALA A 249 17.74 -3.78 -2.90
CA ALA A 249 16.35 -3.87 -3.32
C ALA A 249 15.58 -4.95 -2.52
N PHE A 250 16.15 -6.15 -2.39
CA PHE A 250 15.55 -7.27 -1.65
C PHE A 250 15.14 -6.92 -0.21
N PHE A 251 15.92 -6.08 0.48
CA PHE A 251 15.59 -5.64 1.84
C PHE A 251 14.72 -4.39 1.90
N LYS A 252 14.77 -3.51 0.89
CA LYS A 252 13.93 -2.31 0.81
C LYS A 252 12.49 -2.59 0.40
N ASN A 253 12.27 -3.62 -0.41
CA ASN A 253 10.92 -4.00 -0.80
C ASN A 253 10.08 -4.35 0.44
N ASP A 254 8.77 -4.23 0.28
CA ASP A 254 7.79 -4.82 1.18
C ASP A 254 8.16 -6.29 1.50
N PRO A 255 7.72 -6.83 2.65
CA PRO A 255 8.20 -8.12 3.16
C PRO A 255 7.60 -9.35 2.42
N PHE A 256 7.57 -9.30 1.09
CA PHE A 256 7.20 -10.40 0.21
C PHE A 256 8.11 -11.60 0.41
N PHE A 257 9.43 -11.38 0.38
CA PHE A 257 10.41 -12.45 0.33
C PHE A 257 10.67 -13.07 1.71
N PRO A 258 10.74 -14.41 1.82
CA PRO A 258 11.24 -15.06 3.03
C PRO A 258 12.60 -14.50 3.44
N ARG A 259 12.82 -14.31 4.74
CA ARG A 259 14.11 -13.83 5.26
C ARG A 259 15.02 -15.01 5.65
N PRO A 260 16.36 -14.87 5.51
CA PRO A 260 17.30 -15.87 6.02
C PRO A 260 17.01 -16.27 7.46
N GLY A 261 17.04 -17.59 7.72
CA GLY A 261 16.72 -18.16 9.03
C GLY A 261 15.23 -18.43 9.29
N GLN A 262 14.33 -18.10 8.35
CA GLN A 262 12.92 -18.52 8.38
C GLN A 262 12.72 -19.83 7.61
N ASP A 263 11.66 -20.58 7.94
CA ASP A 263 11.38 -21.91 7.37
C ASP A 263 11.32 -21.93 5.83
N LEU A 264 10.83 -20.85 5.22
CA LEU A 264 10.66 -20.75 3.76
C LEU A 264 11.93 -20.31 3.03
N TRP A 265 12.98 -19.88 3.73
CA TRP A 265 14.21 -19.37 3.12
C TRP A 265 14.89 -20.44 2.27
N GLU A 266 14.97 -21.68 2.74
CA GLU A 266 15.69 -22.72 2.00
C GLU A 266 14.96 -23.10 0.70
N SER A 267 13.63 -23.14 0.70
CA SER A 267 12.85 -23.33 -0.53
C SER A 267 13.10 -22.19 -1.53
N PHE A 268 13.05 -20.94 -1.07
CA PHE A 268 13.34 -19.76 -1.88
C PHE A 268 14.77 -19.80 -2.43
N ARG A 269 15.76 -19.96 -1.56
CA ARG A 269 17.20 -19.98 -1.86
C ARG A 269 17.53 -21.03 -2.91
N ARG A 270 17.14 -22.29 -2.67
CA ARG A 270 17.40 -23.40 -3.60
C ARG A 270 16.80 -23.11 -4.96
N ARG A 271 15.54 -22.66 -5.01
CA ARG A 271 14.85 -22.36 -6.26
C ARG A 271 15.48 -21.19 -7.01
N TYR A 272 15.82 -20.11 -6.31
CA TYR A 272 16.48 -18.94 -6.89
C TYR A 272 17.78 -19.35 -7.59
N ILE A 273 18.64 -20.11 -6.91
CA ILE A 273 19.93 -20.57 -7.47
C ILE A 273 19.72 -21.45 -8.70
N LEU A 274 18.86 -22.46 -8.62
CA LEU A 274 18.60 -23.38 -9.74
C LEU A 274 18.08 -22.64 -10.98
N THR A 275 17.11 -21.75 -10.79
CA THR A 275 16.55 -20.96 -11.90
C THR A 275 17.57 -19.98 -12.46
N SER A 276 18.38 -19.35 -11.61
CA SER A 276 19.43 -18.43 -12.05
C SER A 276 20.50 -19.13 -12.89
N ILE A 277 20.95 -20.32 -12.47
CA ILE A 277 21.94 -21.11 -13.22
C ILE A 277 21.39 -21.46 -14.60
N ARG A 278 20.13 -21.94 -14.67
CA ARG A 278 19.48 -22.24 -15.95
C ARG A 278 19.47 -21.03 -16.89
N ILE A 279 19.03 -19.87 -16.40
CA ILE A 279 18.96 -18.64 -17.21
C ILE A 279 20.35 -18.19 -17.69
N LEU A 280 21.36 -18.24 -16.82
CA LEU A 280 22.71 -17.81 -17.16
C LEU A 280 23.41 -18.80 -18.11
N GLN A 281 23.14 -20.10 -18.01
CA GLN A 281 23.67 -21.10 -18.94
C GLN A 281 23.15 -20.88 -20.37
N ASP A 282 21.90 -20.45 -20.51
CA ASP A 282 21.31 -20.14 -21.82
C ASP A 282 21.91 -18.84 -22.43
N GLN A 283 22.50 -17.97 -21.61
CA GLN A 283 23.05 -16.67 -22.03
C GLN A 283 24.57 -16.64 -22.21
N PHE A 284 25.32 -17.47 -21.48
CA PHE A 284 26.78 -17.47 -21.47
C PHE A 284 27.30 -18.87 -21.81
N ASP A 285 28.31 -18.96 -22.69
CA ASP A 285 28.96 -20.21 -23.16
C ASP A 285 29.67 -20.98 -22.02
N GLY A 286 28.92 -21.57 -21.10
CA GLY A 286 29.39 -22.51 -20.07
C GLY A 286 30.20 -21.90 -18.91
N SER A 287 30.57 -20.62 -18.98
CA SER A 287 31.18 -19.91 -17.85
C SER A 287 30.08 -19.41 -16.93
N SER A 288 29.60 -20.24 -15.99
CA SER A 288 28.66 -19.79 -14.96
C SER A 288 29.41 -18.90 -13.96
N PRO A 289 29.25 -17.56 -13.98
CA PRO A 289 29.85 -16.74 -12.95
C PRO A 289 29.11 -17.07 -11.64
N GLY A 290 29.82 -17.19 -10.52
CA GLY A 290 29.24 -17.52 -9.21
C GLY A 290 28.24 -16.49 -8.65
N LEU A 291 27.68 -15.61 -9.49
CA LEU A 291 26.79 -14.49 -9.16
C LEU A 291 25.53 -14.93 -8.40
N PRO A 292 24.81 -16.01 -8.80
CA PRO A 292 23.61 -16.39 -8.07
C PRO A 292 23.92 -16.81 -6.63
N LEU A 293 25.01 -17.55 -6.43
CA LEU A 293 25.47 -17.93 -5.09
C LEU A 293 25.95 -16.71 -4.31
N LYS A 294 26.68 -15.80 -4.95
CA LYS A 294 27.18 -14.56 -4.33
C LYS A 294 26.05 -13.63 -3.88
N PHE A 295 24.98 -13.50 -4.68
CA PHE A 295 23.77 -12.78 -4.27
C PHE A 295 23.15 -13.39 -3.01
N VAL A 296 22.91 -14.70 -2.99
CA VAL A 296 22.35 -15.39 -1.81
C VAL A 296 23.24 -15.21 -0.59
N GLN A 297 24.55 -15.38 -0.74
CA GLN A 297 25.51 -15.18 0.36
C GLN A 297 25.43 -13.77 0.93
N ARG A 298 25.37 -12.74 0.09
CA ARG A 298 25.24 -11.34 0.54
C ARG A 298 23.89 -11.05 1.20
N VAL A 299 22.80 -11.67 0.76
CA VAL A 299 21.50 -11.57 1.45
C VAL A 299 21.60 -12.19 2.85
N GLU A 300 22.24 -13.35 2.99
CA GLU A 300 22.43 -14.02 4.29
C GLU A 300 23.37 -13.24 5.22
N GLU A 301 24.45 -12.65 4.68
CA GLU A 301 25.35 -11.75 5.42
C GLU A 301 24.66 -10.47 5.88
N TRP A 302 23.89 -9.83 5.01
CA TRP A 302 23.11 -8.64 5.35
C TRP A 302 22.14 -8.96 6.49
N SER A 303 21.41 -10.07 6.42
CA SER A 303 20.47 -10.47 7.47
C SER A 303 21.15 -10.68 8.82
N ARG A 304 22.36 -11.27 8.84
CA ARG A 304 23.15 -11.45 10.07
C ARG A 304 23.62 -10.11 10.65
N THR A 305 24.11 -9.20 9.80
CA THR A 305 24.62 -7.90 10.26
C THR A 305 23.50 -7.00 10.77
N GLU A 306 22.33 -7.00 10.12
CA GLU A 306 21.16 -6.25 10.58
C GLU A 306 20.63 -6.82 11.91
N SER A 307 20.57 -8.14 12.04
CA SER A 307 20.21 -8.80 13.30
C SER A 307 21.21 -8.52 14.42
N ALA A 308 22.51 -8.38 14.10
CA ALA A 308 23.56 -8.06 15.07
C ALA A 308 23.59 -6.56 15.46
N ARG A 309 23.02 -5.67 14.65
CA ARG A 309 22.86 -4.24 14.95
C ARG A 309 21.69 -3.98 15.90
N LEU A 310 20.76 -4.92 16.05
CA LEU A 310 19.70 -4.86 17.04
C LEU A 310 20.23 -5.38 18.39
N PRO A 311 20.25 -4.58 19.47
CA PRO A 311 20.67 -5.07 20.77
C PRO A 311 19.79 -6.25 21.22
N PRO A 312 20.29 -7.21 22.03
CA PRO A 312 19.49 -8.33 22.51
C PRO A 312 18.20 -7.92 23.25
N SER A 313 18.17 -6.70 23.80
CA SER A 313 16.99 -6.11 24.45
C SER A 313 15.92 -5.58 23.49
N TRP A 314 16.19 -5.49 22.19
CA TRP A 314 15.22 -5.06 21.16
C TRP A 314 14.46 -6.22 20.55
N CYS A 315 14.83 -7.47 20.87
CA CYS A 315 14.00 -8.65 20.63
C CYS A 315 12.78 -8.72 21.59
N ALA A 316 12.66 -7.79 22.55
CA ALA A 316 11.49 -7.63 23.42
C ALA A 316 11.14 -6.15 23.66
N THR A 317 10.10 -5.68 22.95
CA THR A 317 9.17 -4.58 23.29
C THR A 317 9.70 -3.18 23.66
N ASP A 318 9.25 -2.18 22.90
CA ASP A 318 8.73 -0.92 23.47
C ASP A 318 7.43 -0.49 22.71
N PRO A 319 6.24 -0.47 23.33
CA PRO A 319 4.96 -0.20 22.66
C PRO A 319 4.72 1.25 22.21
N GLU A 320 5.64 2.19 22.43
CA GLU A 320 5.42 3.61 22.15
C GLU A 320 5.80 4.04 20.73
N ASP A 321 6.58 3.25 19.97
CA ASP A 321 7.15 3.69 18.68
C ASP A 321 6.23 3.51 17.44
N GLU A 322 5.12 2.78 17.56
CA GLU A 322 4.24 2.46 16.42
C GLU A 322 3.09 3.46 16.16
N LYS A 323 3.00 4.58 16.88
CA LYS A 323 1.92 5.58 16.68
C LYS A 323 2.01 6.39 15.36
N LYS A 324 2.80 5.96 14.37
CA LYS A 324 3.40 6.89 13.40
C LYS A 324 2.99 6.80 11.92
N TYR A 325 2.08 5.93 11.53
CA TYR A 325 1.74 5.79 10.10
C TYR A 325 0.26 5.60 9.82
N PHE A 326 -0.60 6.60 10.08
CA PHE A 326 -1.92 6.66 9.44
C PHE A 326 -2.33 8.11 9.20
N VAL A 327 -2.49 8.49 7.93
CA VAL A 327 -3.18 9.72 7.52
C VAL A 327 -4.54 9.31 6.94
N THR A 328 -5.60 9.78 7.59
CA THR A 328 -6.99 9.65 7.17
C THR A 328 -7.25 10.57 5.97
N VAL A 329 -7.80 10.03 4.87
CA VAL A 329 -8.42 10.84 3.81
C VAL A 329 -9.87 11.09 4.21
N GLY A 330 -10.18 12.30 4.68
CA GLY A 330 -11.54 12.73 5.03
C GLY A 330 -12.29 13.27 3.81
N GLN A 331 -13.55 12.88 3.68
CA GLN A 331 -14.51 13.36 2.69
C GLN A 331 -14.72 14.89 2.76
N LEU A 332 -14.81 15.54 1.60
CA LEU A 332 -15.31 16.92 1.47
C LEU A 332 -16.85 16.91 1.47
N PRO A 333 -17.54 17.73 2.30
CA PRO A 333 -18.98 17.91 2.17
C PRO A 333 -19.35 18.91 1.06
N ASP A 334 -20.44 18.57 0.37
CA ASP A 334 -21.13 19.34 -0.67
C ASP A 334 -21.57 20.74 -0.20
N ILE A 335 -21.29 21.76 -1.00
CA ILE A 335 -21.76 23.13 -0.77
C ILE A 335 -23.15 23.28 -1.39
N ARG A 336 -24.21 23.25 -0.57
CA ARG A 336 -25.50 23.86 -0.93
C ARG A 336 -25.68 25.21 -0.23
N ARG A 337 -26.08 26.18 -1.05
CA ARG A 337 -26.30 27.61 -0.79
C ARG A 337 -27.08 27.86 0.50
N THR A 338 -26.58 28.77 1.33
CA THR A 338 -27.35 29.42 2.40
C THR A 338 -27.92 30.74 1.89
N GLU A 339 -29.24 30.85 1.93
CA GLU A 339 -29.95 32.13 1.95
C GLU A 339 -29.74 32.79 3.34
N THR A 340 -29.61 34.12 3.32
CA THR A 340 -29.62 35.02 4.48
C THR A 340 -31.07 35.12 5.02
N PRO A 341 -31.34 35.43 6.32
CA PRO A 341 -31.10 36.79 6.84
C PRO A 341 -30.88 36.97 8.37
N SER A 342 -30.35 38.18 8.66
CA SER A 342 -30.66 39.07 9.81
C SER A 342 -30.51 38.59 11.27
N SER A 343 -29.44 39.10 11.90
CA SER A 343 -29.37 40.00 13.07
C SER A 343 -30.39 39.92 14.24
N PRO A 344 -29.96 40.35 15.46
CA PRO A 344 -30.11 39.57 16.68
C PRO A 344 -31.03 40.21 17.72
N VAL A 345 -31.44 39.43 18.73
CA VAL A 345 -31.84 39.96 20.03
C VAL A 345 -31.22 39.10 21.14
N SER A 346 -30.46 39.77 21.99
CA SER A 346 -29.82 39.29 23.21
C SER A 346 -30.55 39.84 24.44
N SER A 347 -30.72 39.02 25.47
CA SER A 347 -30.81 39.43 26.89
C SER A 347 -30.72 38.17 27.74
N SER A 348 -29.57 37.81 28.32
CA SER A 348 -28.96 38.33 29.57
C SER A 348 -29.60 37.74 30.85
N GLY A 349 -28.79 37.08 31.69
CA GLY A 349 -29.13 36.91 33.11
C GLY A 349 -28.64 35.63 33.82
N ASN A 350 -27.33 35.52 34.04
CA ASN A 350 -26.68 35.22 35.33
C ASN A 350 -27.55 34.74 36.51
N THR A 351 -27.17 33.64 37.18
CA THR A 351 -26.45 33.68 38.48
C THR A 351 -26.21 32.27 39.04
N ALA A 352 -25.12 32.16 39.78
CA ALA A 352 -24.51 30.95 40.34
C ALA A 352 -25.13 30.48 41.66
N THR A 353 -24.86 29.24 42.08
CA THR A 353 -24.42 28.85 43.45
C THR A 353 -24.30 27.32 43.64
N GLY A 354 -23.26 26.91 44.39
CA GLY A 354 -23.17 25.65 45.17
C GLY A 354 -22.97 24.36 44.37
N GLY A 355 -22.02 23.48 44.65
CA GLY A 355 -21.54 23.07 45.95
C GLY A 355 -21.81 21.57 46.09
N GLN A 356 -20.74 20.78 45.96
CA GLN A 356 -20.64 19.32 46.05
C GLN A 356 -21.64 18.62 46.99
N GLN A 357 -22.47 17.74 46.43
CA GLN A 357 -22.91 16.47 47.04
C GLN A 357 -23.64 15.64 45.97
N ASP A 358 -22.98 14.57 45.49
CA ASP A 358 -23.57 13.24 45.26
C ASP A 358 -22.65 12.38 44.38
N GLN A 359 -21.74 11.67 45.04
CA GLN A 359 -21.26 10.39 44.53
C GLN A 359 -22.38 9.34 44.70
N ARG A 360 -22.60 8.54 43.66
CA ARG A 360 -23.42 7.31 43.63
C ARG A 360 -24.93 7.51 43.75
N GLN A 361 -25.60 7.61 42.60
CA GLN A 361 -26.59 6.61 42.17
C GLN A 361 -26.97 6.82 40.69
N ARG A 362 -27.24 5.69 40.03
CA ARG A 362 -27.78 5.47 38.66
C ARG A 362 -26.76 5.51 37.52
N LEU A 363 -26.03 4.43 37.19
CA LEU A 363 -26.50 3.20 36.54
C LEU A 363 -28.00 3.18 36.20
N LEU A 364 -28.28 3.23 34.89
CA LEU A 364 -29.58 3.18 34.21
C LEU A 364 -30.29 4.55 34.09
N SER A 365 -29.86 5.29 33.06
CA SER A 365 -30.76 6.09 32.24
C SER A 365 -30.35 5.88 30.79
N GLN A 366 -31.14 5.09 30.06
CA GLN A 366 -31.15 5.05 28.61
C GLN A 366 -31.76 6.37 28.14
N GLU A 367 -30.94 7.39 27.94
CA GLU A 367 -31.27 8.58 27.16
C GLU A 367 -29.99 9.42 27.02
N SER A 368 -29.09 9.00 26.13
CA SER A 368 -28.12 9.92 25.56
C SER A 368 -28.78 10.59 24.37
N THR A 369 -29.37 11.76 24.64
CA THR A 369 -29.71 12.76 23.63
C THR A 369 -28.54 12.89 22.65
N ILE A 370 -28.81 12.72 21.36
CA ILE A 370 -27.82 12.92 20.30
C ILE A 370 -27.45 14.40 20.31
N THR A 371 -26.31 14.75 20.90
CA THR A 371 -25.71 16.07 20.75
C THR A 371 -24.89 16.09 19.45
N THR A 372 -25.36 16.82 18.44
CA THR A 372 -24.74 16.94 17.11
C THR A 372 -23.55 17.90 17.05
N THR A 373 -23.11 18.47 18.18
CA THR A 373 -21.93 19.33 18.23
C THR A 373 -20.68 18.52 18.61
N SER A 374 -19.78 18.33 17.65
CA SER A 374 -18.47 17.74 17.93
C SER A 374 -17.74 18.58 18.99
N SER A 375 -17.00 17.91 19.87
CA SER A 375 -16.22 18.58 20.92
C SER A 375 -15.25 19.66 20.38
N PHE A 376 -14.91 19.61 19.08
CA PHE A 376 -14.12 20.63 18.39
C PHE A 376 -14.88 21.95 18.19
N ALA A 377 -16.18 21.89 17.87
CA ALA A 377 -17.03 23.07 17.66
C ALA A 377 -17.24 23.84 18.96
N GLU A 378 -17.54 23.17 20.07
CA GLU A 378 -17.66 23.81 21.39
C GLU A 378 -16.35 24.51 21.80
N ARG A 379 -15.21 23.88 21.53
CA ARG A 379 -13.89 24.46 21.83
C ARG A 379 -13.53 25.65 20.96
N GLN A 380 -13.95 25.65 19.70
CA GLN A 380 -13.72 26.77 18.79
C GLN A 380 -14.57 27.98 19.20
N GLN A 381 -15.80 27.75 19.66
CA GLN A 381 -16.69 28.78 20.21
C GLN A 381 -16.11 29.41 21.50
N ALA A 382 -15.55 28.59 22.41
CA ALA A 382 -15.03 29.04 23.69
C ALA A 382 -13.74 29.90 23.60
N ALA A 383 -13.04 29.86 22.46
CA ALA A 383 -11.79 30.57 22.24
C ALA A 383 -11.94 31.89 21.46
N ILE A 384 -13.16 32.25 21.05
CA ILE A 384 -13.45 33.52 20.38
C ILE A 384 -13.21 34.67 21.36
N GLY A 385 -12.24 35.53 21.05
CA GLY A 385 -11.91 36.72 21.85
C GLY A 385 -10.81 36.53 22.91
N ALA A 386 -10.23 35.33 23.03
CA ALA A 386 -9.08 35.08 23.90
C ALA A 386 -7.75 35.18 23.13
N ASN A 387 -6.67 35.62 23.78
CA ASN A 387 -5.33 35.58 23.19
C ASN A 387 -4.97 34.12 22.85
N ALA A 388 -4.76 33.85 21.56
CA ALA A 388 -4.60 32.51 21.05
C ALA A 388 -3.35 31.82 21.61
N SER A 389 -3.54 30.83 22.48
CA SER A 389 -2.49 29.96 23.01
C SER A 389 -2.31 28.73 22.12
N PHE A 390 -1.06 28.26 22.02
CA PHE A 390 -0.73 27.02 21.31
C PHE A 390 -0.83 25.83 22.27
N ARG A 391 -1.51 24.78 21.84
CA ARG A 391 -1.68 23.54 22.61
C ARG A 391 -1.20 22.35 21.81
N GLU A 392 -0.34 21.52 22.41
CA GLU A 392 0.18 20.32 21.74
C GLU A 392 -0.96 19.31 21.53
N ILE A 393 -1.20 18.94 20.27
CA ILE A 393 -2.26 17.99 19.87
C ILE A 393 -1.68 16.68 19.32
N GLY A 394 -0.37 16.60 19.11
CA GLY A 394 0.27 15.37 18.67
C GLY A 394 1.79 15.44 18.77
N ARG A 395 2.43 14.31 19.02
CA ARG A 395 3.90 14.18 19.05
C ARG A 395 4.33 13.00 18.21
N SER A 396 5.46 13.15 17.55
CA SER A 396 6.06 12.17 16.66
C SER A 396 7.57 12.16 16.89
N SER A 397 8.30 11.06 16.62
CA SER A 397 9.77 11.01 16.77
C SER A 397 10.57 11.99 15.88
N VAL A 398 9.91 12.81 15.06
CA VAL A 398 10.57 13.89 14.29
C VAL A 398 10.11 15.30 14.70
N GLY A 399 9.02 15.45 15.47
CA GLY A 399 8.47 16.76 15.82
C GLY A 399 7.15 16.71 16.58
N LYS A 400 6.74 17.88 17.11
CA LYS A 400 5.51 18.14 17.86
C LYS A 400 4.51 18.92 17.00
N THR A 401 3.23 18.64 17.15
CA THR A 401 2.13 19.33 16.47
C THR A 401 1.28 20.07 17.48
N PHE A 402 1.01 21.34 17.23
CA PHE A 402 0.25 22.25 18.07
C PHE A 402 -0.99 22.73 17.33
N GLU A 403 -2.14 22.76 17.99
CA GLU A 403 -3.27 23.57 17.54
C GLU A 403 -3.09 25.00 18.02
N LYS A 404 -3.53 25.97 17.21
CA LYS A 404 -3.77 27.33 17.70
C LYS A 404 -5.23 27.44 18.11
N THR A 405 -5.45 27.46 19.42
CA THR A 405 -6.79 27.41 20.03
C THR A 405 -7.67 28.52 19.46
N GLY A 406 -8.91 28.18 19.05
CA GLY A 406 -9.84 29.10 18.40
C GLY A 406 -9.67 29.26 16.88
N THR A 407 -8.81 28.47 16.25
CA THR A 407 -8.63 28.45 14.79
C THR A 407 -8.65 27.03 14.24
N ILE A 408 -8.74 26.89 12.91
CA ILE A 408 -8.61 25.59 12.22
C ILE A 408 -7.14 25.20 11.95
N TRP A 409 -6.18 26.00 12.41
CA TRP A 409 -4.78 25.84 12.05
C TRP A 409 -4.03 24.95 13.05
N ALA A 410 -3.29 24.00 12.50
CA ALA A 410 -2.32 23.17 13.22
C ALA A 410 -0.90 23.42 12.70
N TYR A 411 0.07 23.43 13.63
CA TYR A 411 1.46 23.79 13.39
C TYR A 411 2.36 22.64 13.81
N LYS A 412 3.24 22.16 12.93
CA LYS A 412 4.17 21.07 13.24
C LYS A 412 5.61 21.60 13.33
N ILE A 413 6.24 21.42 14.48
CA ILE A 413 7.58 21.90 14.83
C ILE A 413 8.51 20.70 15.00
N LEU A 414 9.60 20.62 14.24
CA LEU A 414 10.57 19.51 14.35
C LEU A 414 11.55 19.73 15.51
N LEU A 415 11.97 18.62 16.14
CA LEU A 415 12.92 18.62 17.26
C LEU A 415 14.37 18.28 16.82
N LEU A 416 14.59 17.94 15.55
CA LEU A 416 15.91 17.56 15.01
C LEU A 416 16.19 18.24 13.67
N ASN A 417 17.48 18.53 13.41
CA ASN A 417 17.97 19.28 12.26
C ASN A 417 18.03 18.39 10.99
N ARG A 418 16.87 18.01 10.44
CA ARG A 418 16.70 17.19 9.21
C ARG A 418 15.64 17.82 8.29
N THR A 419 16.04 18.83 7.53
CA THR A 419 15.21 19.67 6.65
C THR A 419 14.67 18.93 5.40
N ASP A 420 15.27 17.80 5.02
CA ASP A 420 14.89 16.95 3.89
C ASP A 420 13.48 16.32 4.06
N LYS A 421 13.13 15.89 5.27
CA LYS A 421 11.81 15.29 5.57
C LYS A 421 10.70 16.32 5.80
N LEU A 422 11.05 17.61 5.98
CA LEU A 422 10.07 18.70 6.14
C LEU A 422 9.46 19.09 4.79
N TRP A 423 10.26 19.10 3.72
CA TRP A 423 9.82 19.49 2.38
C TRP A 423 8.69 18.61 1.84
N ASN A 424 8.73 17.30 2.11
CA ASN A 424 7.68 16.37 1.67
C ASN A 424 6.34 16.57 2.41
N ASN A 425 6.34 17.16 3.61
CA ASN A 425 5.10 17.50 4.32
C ASN A 425 4.59 18.90 3.97
N TYR A 426 5.48 19.82 3.56
CA TYR A 426 5.14 21.19 3.16
C TYR A 426 4.58 21.31 1.74
N LEU A 427 4.95 20.41 0.83
CA LEU A 427 4.50 20.45 -0.57
C LEU A 427 3.09 19.89 -0.79
N MET A 428 2.56 19.07 0.13
CA MET A 428 1.24 18.44 -0.02
C MET A 428 0.04 19.42 0.02
N PRO A 429 0.06 20.57 0.74
CA PRO A 429 -1.07 21.50 0.72
C PRO A 429 -0.95 22.67 -0.28
N LYS A 430 0.13 22.79 -1.06
CA LYS A 430 0.37 23.96 -1.95
C LYS A 430 -0.03 23.77 -3.42
N GLN A 431 -0.72 22.68 -3.76
CA GLN A 431 -1.26 22.45 -5.10
C GLN A 431 -2.76 22.12 -5.02
N LEU A 432 -3.54 23.01 -4.38
CA LEU A 432 -4.95 23.23 -4.68
C LEU A 432 -5.10 24.63 -5.27
#